data_AF-A0A3D1E0M4-F1
#
_entry.id   AF-A0A3D1E0M4-F1
#
_cell.length_a   1.000
_cell.length_b   1.000
_cell.length_c   1.000
_cell.angle_alpha   90.00
_cell.angle_beta   90.00
_cell.angle_gamma   90.00
#
_symmetry.space_group_name_H-M   'P 1'
#
loop_
_entity.id
_entity.type
_entity.pdbx_description
1 polymer ?
#
loop_
_entity_poly.entity_id
_entity_poly.type
_entity_poly.pdbx_seq_one_letter_code
_entity_poly.pdbx_strand_id
1 'polypeptide(L)' 'IVPDYVHILAGGKIRKSGSKELALEVEESGYAGIDDAA' A
#
# COMPACT_ATOMS: atom_id res chain seq x y z
N ILE A 1 6.35 7.28 -16.27
CA ILE A 1 5.69 5.95 -16.31
C ILE A 1 4.81 5.84 -15.07
N VAL A 2 3.58 5.35 -15.23
CA VAL A 2 2.61 5.19 -14.14
C VAL A 2 2.46 3.69 -13.86
N PRO A 3 2.49 3.24 -12.59
CA PRO A 3 2.31 1.82 -12.30
C PRO A 3 0.87 1.39 -12.56
N ASP A 4 0.72 0.24 -13.22
CA ASP A 4 -0.57 -0.43 -13.38
C ASP A 4 -1.04 -1.08 -12.07
N TYR A 5 -0.08 -1.49 -11.22
CA TYR A 5 -0.32 -2.17 -9.96
C TYR A 5 0.69 -1.77 -8.89
N VAL A 6 0.23 -1.68 -7.65
CA VAL A 6 0.99 -1.30 -6.46
C VAL A 6 0.76 -2.36 -5.40
N HIS A 7 1.84 -2.82 -4.76
CA HIS A 7 1.80 -3.75 -3.64
C HIS A 7 2.54 -3.14 -2.45
N ILE A 8 1.92 -3.20 -1.27
CA ILE A 8 2.55 -2.77 -0.02
C ILE A 8 2.97 -4.01 0.76
N LEU A 9 4.26 -4.10 1.05
CA LEU A 9 4.85 -5.17 1.85
C LEU A 9 5.12 -4.70 3.28
N ALA A 10 4.72 -5.51 4.24
CA ALA A 10 5.10 -5.36 5.64
C ALA A 10 5.26 -6.74 6.29
N GLY A 11 6.33 -6.94 7.07
CA GLY A 11 6.59 -8.22 7.74
C GLY A 11 6.81 -9.40 6.79
N GLY A 12 7.39 -9.15 5.61
CA GLY A 12 7.66 -10.20 4.61
C GLY A 12 6.43 -10.73 3.87
N LYS A 13 5.27 -10.06 3.99
CA LYS A 13 4.03 -10.41 3.28
C LYS A 13 3.44 -9.18 2.60
N ILE A 14 2.67 -9.41 1.54
CA ILE A 14 1.86 -8.36 0.90
C ILE A 14 0.65 -8.10 1.80
N ARG A 15 0.49 -6.85 2.24
CA ARG A 15 -0.64 -6.41 3.09
C ARG A 15 -1.78 -5.83 2.27
N LYS A 16 -1.46 -4.96 1.32
CA LYS A 16 -2.46 -4.30 0.46
C LYS A 16 -1.95 -4.26 -0.97
N SER A 17 -2.86 -4.43 -1.91
CA SER A 17 -2.58 -4.31 -3.34
C SER A 17 -3.67 -3.47 -4.00
N GLY A 18 -3.32 -2.70 -5.01
CA GLY A 18 -4.26 -1.84 -5.71
C GLY A 18 -3.61 -1.19 -6.93
N SER A 19 -4.34 -0.28 -7.56
CA SER A 19 -3.83 0.56 -8.62
C SER A 19 -3.03 1.74 -8.05
N LYS A 20 -2.56 2.65 -8.91
CA LYS A 20 -1.79 3.85 -8.53
C LYS A 20 -2.42 4.70 -7.42
N GLU A 21 -3.74 4.67 -7.28
CA GLU A 21 -4.49 5.40 -6.26
C GLU A 21 -4.07 4.96 -4.84
N LEU A 22 -3.67 3.69 -4.68
CA LEU A 22 -3.15 3.19 -3.41
C LEU A 22 -1.86 3.91 -3.00
N ALA A 23 -0.98 4.25 -3.95
CA ALA A 23 0.24 4.99 -3.64
C ALA A 23 -0.08 6.41 -3.17
N LEU A 24 -1.06 7.06 -3.81
CA LEU A 24 -1.49 8.41 -3.45
C LEU A 24 -2.14 8.45 -2.05
N GLU A 25 -2.99 7.47 -1.74
CA GLU A 25 -3.59 7.31 -0.42
C GLU A 25 -2.53 7.20 0.68
N VAL A 26 -1.47 6.44 0.44
CA VAL A 26 -0.37 6.25 1.40
C VAL A 26 0.52 7.46 1.53
N GLU A 27 0.74 8.22 0.46
CA GLU A 27 1.46 9.49 0.53
C GLU A 27 0.70 10.53 1.38
N GLU A 28 -0.63 10.55 1.31
CA GLU A 28 -1.47 11.49 2.07
C GLU A 28 -1.68 11.04 3.53
N SER A 29 -2.03 9.77 3.74
CA SER A 29 -2.44 9.25 5.05
C SER A 29 -1.33 8.50 5.81
N GLY A 30 -0.18 8.26 5.17
CA GLY A 30 0.86 7.38 5.67
C GLY A 30 0.46 5.90 5.59
N TYR A 31 1.15 5.05 6.36
CA TYR A 31 0.85 3.62 6.45
C TYR A 31 -0.32 3.28 7.39
N ALA A 32 -1.04 4.30 7.88
CA ALA A 32 -2.15 4.12 8.80
C ALA A 32 -3.26 3.27 8.14
N GLY A 33 -3.57 2.11 8.73
CA GLY A 33 -4.56 1.17 8.19
C GLY A 33 -4.00 0.10 7.22
N ILE A 34 -2.69 0.05 7.01
CA ILE A 34 -2.02 -1.01 6.23
C ILE A 34 -1.37 -2.07 7.14
N ASP A 35 -1.19 -1.75 8.42
CA ASP A 35 -0.91 -2.75 9.43
C ASP A 35 -2.20 -3.47 9.82
N ASP A 36 -2.36 -4.69 9.31
CA ASP A 36 -3.08 -5.70 10.08
C ASP A 36 -2.25 -5.93 11.35
N ALA A 37 -2.70 -5.32 12.46
CA ALA A 37 -2.27 -5.69 13.79
C ALA A 37 -2.31 -7.23 13.88
N ALA A 38 -1.14 -7.83 14.11
CA ALA A 38 -1.00 -9.25 14.34
C ALA A 38 -1.72 -9.68 15.63
#